data_AF-A0A7V9P3K5-F1
#
_entry.id   AF-A0A7V9P3K5-F1
#
_cell.length_a   1.000
_cell.length_b   1.000
_cell.length_c   1.000
_cell.angle_alpha   90.00
_cell.angle_beta   90.00
_cell.angle_gamma   90.00
#
_symmetry.space_group_name_H-M   'P 1'
#
loop_
_entity.id
_entity.type
_entity.pdbx_description
1 polymer ?
#
loop_
_entity_poly.entity_id
_entity_poly.type
_entity_poly.pdbx_seq_one_letter_code
_entity_poly.pdbx_strand_id
1 'polypeptide(L)'
;MDEHADGPRGSLRELLEETLFAGIGAVALTKDRTDELVDELVRRGRLAPREAREVVDEVSGRWRGDAARFGERTSAGLSGLMRELGLVTRKEWEELELRLSQMEHRLRLLEKPSSPPAPGASGRRDRS
;
A
#
# COMPACT_ATOMS: atom_id res chain seq x y z
N MET A 1 -9.98 -21.65 37.37
CA MET A 1 -9.35 -22.47 36.31
C MET A 1 -10.28 -22.30 35.14
N ASP A 2 -10.01 -21.22 34.42
CA ASP A 2 -10.98 -20.47 33.64
C ASP A 2 -10.87 -20.95 32.19
N GLU A 3 -11.90 -21.67 31.75
CA GLU A 3 -12.05 -22.11 30.38
C GLU A 3 -12.63 -20.92 29.59
N HIS A 4 -11.74 -20.15 28.96
CA HIS A 4 -12.14 -19.05 28.11
C HIS A 4 -12.75 -19.59 26.81
N ALA A 5 -14.05 -19.36 26.68
CA ALA A 5 -14.79 -19.47 25.44
C ALA A 5 -14.18 -18.55 24.37
N ASP A 6 -13.48 -19.13 23.40
CA ASP A 6 -13.12 -18.44 22.17
C ASP A 6 -14.18 -18.74 21.10
N GLY A 7 -14.98 -17.73 20.79
CA GLY A 7 -16.02 -17.77 19.76
C GLY A 7 -15.44 -17.59 18.35
N PRO A 8 -16.25 -17.81 17.30
CA PRO A 8 -15.83 -18.06 15.90
C PRO A 8 -15.39 -16.80 15.14
N ARG A 9 -14.48 -16.00 15.71
CA ARG A 9 -14.03 -14.72 15.13
C ARG A 9 -12.84 -14.85 14.18
N GLY A 10 -12.18 -16.01 14.13
CA GLY A 10 -11.08 -16.31 13.20
C GLY A 10 -11.53 -16.70 11.78
N SER A 11 -12.64 -17.44 11.66
CA SER A 11 -12.98 -18.13 10.41
C SER A 11 -13.39 -17.21 9.26
N LEU A 12 -14.10 -16.11 9.52
CA LEU A 12 -14.51 -15.17 8.47
C LEU A 12 -13.34 -14.37 7.91
N ARG A 13 -12.38 -13.99 8.75
CA ARG A 13 -11.17 -13.27 8.33
C ARG A 13 -10.25 -14.18 7.54
N GLU A 14 -10.02 -15.40 8.03
CA GLU A 14 -9.21 -16.41 7.32
C GLU A 14 -9.86 -16.83 6.01
N LEU A 15 -11.17 -17.04 5.98
CA LEU A 15 -11.90 -17.36 4.74
C LEU A 15 -11.86 -16.19 3.75
N LEU A 16 -11.98 -14.94 4.22
CA LEU A 16 -11.88 -13.76 3.37
C LEU A 16 -10.45 -13.59 2.84
N GLU A 17 -9.42 -13.78 3.66
CA GLU A 17 -8.02 -13.74 3.25
C GLU A 17 -7.71 -14.84 2.23
N GLU A 18 -8.08 -16.09 2.52
CA GLU A 18 -7.96 -17.25 1.61
C GLU A 18 -8.69 -17.00 0.27
N THR A 19 -9.94 -16.53 0.33
CA THR A 19 -10.77 -16.26 -0.86
C THR A 19 -10.28 -15.03 -1.62
N LEU A 20 -9.71 -14.04 -0.94
CA LEU A 20 -9.13 -12.85 -1.57
C LEU A 20 -7.78 -13.18 -2.22
N PHE A 21 -6.91 -13.97 -1.58
CA PHE A 21 -5.67 -14.46 -2.18
C PHE A 21 -5.95 -15.41 -3.35
N ALA A 22 -6.97 -16.25 -3.24
CA ALA A 22 -7.46 -17.07 -4.36
C ALA A 22 -8.15 -16.22 -5.45
N GLY A 23 -8.87 -15.17 -5.05
CA GLY A 23 -9.71 -14.33 -5.91
C GLY A 23 -8.96 -13.20 -6.63
N ILE A 24 -7.82 -12.76 -6.10
CA ILE A 24 -6.96 -11.77 -6.77
C ILE A 24 -6.04 -12.43 -7.81
N GLY A 25 -5.91 -13.77 -7.84
CA GLY A 25 -4.74 -14.40 -8.46
C GLY A 25 -4.92 -15.67 -9.27
N ALA A 26 -6.10 -16.24 -9.43
CA ALA A 26 -6.21 -17.59 -10.02
C ALA A 26 -5.69 -17.74 -11.48
N VAL A 27 -5.43 -16.67 -12.25
CA VAL A 27 -4.50 -16.73 -13.40
C VAL A 27 -3.85 -15.36 -13.63
N ALA A 28 -2.76 -15.02 -12.94
CA ALA A 28 -1.84 -14.04 -13.53
C ALA A 28 -1.38 -14.66 -14.86
N LEU A 29 -1.86 -14.13 -15.98
CA LEU A 29 -1.55 -14.68 -17.28
C LEU A 29 -0.07 -14.40 -17.56
N THR A 30 0.79 -15.36 -17.19
CA THR A 30 2.22 -15.30 -17.45
C THR A 30 2.49 -15.67 -18.90
N LYS A 31 3.65 -15.27 -19.41
CA LYS A 31 4.09 -15.65 -20.75
C LYS A 31 4.02 -17.17 -20.96
N ASP A 32 4.50 -17.95 -20.00
CA ASP A 32 4.50 -19.42 -20.09
C ASP A 32 3.07 -19.97 -20.20
N ARG A 33 2.10 -19.43 -19.45
CA ARG A 33 0.69 -19.83 -19.55
C ARG A 33 0.04 -19.36 -20.84
N THR A 34 0.39 -18.18 -21.34
CA THR A 34 -0.03 -17.71 -22.67
C THR A 34 0.47 -18.66 -23.76
N ASP A 35 1.74 -19.07 -23.68
CA ASP A 35 2.36 -19.98 -24.66
C ASP A 35 1.69 -21.36 -24.63
N GLU A 36 1.40 -21.92 -23.44
CA GLU A 36 0.65 -23.18 -23.27
C GLU A 36 -0.75 -23.12 -23.90
N LEU A 37 -1.48 -22.02 -23.73
CA LEU A 37 -2.82 -21.84 -24.30
C LEU A 37 -2.79 -21.76 -25.83
N VAL A 38 -1.77 -21.11 -26.38
CA VAL A 38 -1.55 -21.06 -27.82
C VAL A 38 -1.27 -22.45 -28.37
N ASP A 39 -0.38 -23.20 -27.73
CA ASP A 39 -0.06 -24.57 -28.12
C ASP A 39 -1.28 -25.50 -28.01
N GLU A 40 -2.13 -25.32 -26.99
CA GLU A 40 -3.37 -26.08 -26.84
C GLU A 40 -4.36 -25.82 -27.99
N LEU A 41 -4.52 -24.57 -28.40
CA LEU A 41 -5.40 -24.16 -29.51
C LEU A 41 -4.92 -24.73 -30.84
N VAL A 42 -3.61 -24.70 -31.07
CA VAL A 42 -2.97 -25.29 -32.26
C VAL A 42 -3.12 -26.82 -32.25
N ARG A 43 -2.81 -27.47 -31.12
CA ARG A 43 -2.89 -28.93 -30.96
C ARG A 43 -4.29 -29.46 -31.20
N ARG A 44 -5.33 -28.71 -30.81
CA ARG A 44 -6.73 -29.07 -31.08
C ARG A 44 -7.13 -28.86 -32.54
N GLY A 45 -6.24 -28.39 -33.41
CA GLY A 45 -6.51 -28.10 -34.81
C GLY A 45 -7.51 -26.98 -35.02
N ARG A 46 -7.74 -26.13 -34.00
CA ARG A 46 -8.78 -25.09 -34.04
C ARG A 46 -8.33 -23.83 -34.76
N LEU A 47 -7.03 -23.53 -34.73
CA LEU A 47 -6.44 -22.31 -35.28
C LEU A 47 -5.01 -22.58 -35.77
N ALA A 48 -4.56 -21.81 -36.76
CA ALA A 48 -3.14 -21.78 -37.10
C ALA A 48 -2.32 -21.14 -35.95
N PRO A 49 -1.03 -21.46 -35.80
CA PRO A 49 -0.20 -20.93 -34.70
C PRO A 49 -0.21 -19.40 -34.55
N ARG A 50 -0.24 -18.69 -35.68
CA ARG A 50 -0.31 -17.22 -35.69
C ARG A 50 -1.66 -16.70 -35.21
N GLU A 51 -2.75 -17.29 -35.68
CA GLU A 51 -4.12 -16.90 -35.30
C GLU A 51 -4.39 -17.21 -33.82
N ALA A 52 -3.93 -18.36 -33.33
CA ALA A 52 -4.01 -18.72 -31.92
C ALA A 52 -3.28 -17.70 -31.04
N ARG A 53 -2.09 -17.26 -31.48
CA ARG A 53 -1.32 -16.25 -30.75
C ARG A 53 -2.04 -14.91 -30.66
N GLU A 54 -2.57 -14.45 -31.79
CA GLU A 54 -3.27 -13.17 -31.88
C GLU A 54 -4.52 -13.13 -30.99
N VAL A 55 -5.34 -14.19 -31.03
CA VAL A 55 -6.55 -14.30 -30.19
C VAL A 55 -6.20 -14.28 -28.71
N VAL A 56 -5.21 -15.08 -28.31
CA VAL A 56 -4.80 -15.12 -26.89
C VAL A 56 -4.26 -13.76 -26.48
N ASP A 57 -3.37 -13.14 -27.25
CA ASP A 57 -2.78 -11.83 -26.92
C ASP A 57 -3.85 -10.72 -26.82
N GLU A 58 -4.86 -10.72 -27.69
CA GLU A 58 -5.99 -9.78 -27.66
C GLU A 58 -6.82 -9.92 -26.37
N VAL A 59 -7.27 -11.14 -26.07
CA VAL A 59 -8.08 -11.43 -24.87
C VAL A 59 -7.29 -11.09 -23.60
N SER A 60 -6.01 -11.44 -23.58
CA SER A 60 -5.09 -11.14 -22.48
C SER A 60 -4.90 -9.65 -22.29
N GLY A 61 -4.71 -8.91 -23.38
CA GLY A 61 -4.57 -7.46 -23.36
C GLY A 61 -5.80 -6.77 -22.77
N ARG A 62 -6.99 -7.18 -23.21
CA ARG A 62 -8.26 -6.67 -22.70
C ARG A 62 -8.45 -6.99 -21.21
N TRP A 63 -8.20 -8.23 -20.82
CA TRP A 63 -8.29 -8.66 -19.42
C TRP A 63 -7.37 -7.85 -18.50
N ARG A 64 -6.11 -7.63 -18.90
CA ARG A 64 -5.17 -6.81 -18.12
C ARG A 64 -5.68 -5.37 -17.95
N GLY A 65 -6.24 -4.78 -19.01
CA GLY A 65 -6.81 -3.43 -18.95
C GLY A 65 -8.02 -3.33 -18.03
N ASP A 66 -8.93 -4.31 -18.09
CA ASP A 66 -10.13 -4.35 -17.24
C ASP A 66 -9.78 -4.61 -15.77
N ALA A 67 -8.82 -5.50 -15.50
CA ALA A 67 -8.32 -5.77 -14.16
C ALA A 67 -7.68 -4.53 -13.51
N ALA A 68 -6.86 -3.78 -14.26
CA ALA A 68 -6.27 -2.53 -13.78
C ALA A 68 -7.34 -1.49 -13.38
N ARG A 69 -8.32 -1.27 -14.26
CA ARG A 69 -9.45 -0.34 -14.01
C ARG A 69 -10.30 -0.78 -12.82
N PHE A 70 -10.51 -2.09 -12.66
CA PHE A 70 -11.24 -2.65 -11.52
C PHE A 70 -10.47 -2.44 -10.21
N GLY A 71 -9.15 -2.65 -10.22
CA GLY A 71 -8.26 -2.38 -9.10
C GLY A 71 -8.32 -0.92 -8.65
N GLU A 72 -8.24 0.03 -9.59
CA GLU A 72 -8.34 1.46 -9.30
C GLU A 72 -9.67 1.84 -8.66
N ARG A 73 -10.80 1.38 -9.21
CA ARG A 73 -12.14 1.65 -8.67
C ARG A 73 -12.32 1.05 -7.28
N THR A 74 -11.85 -0.17 -7.08
CA THR A 74 -11.93 -0.87 -5.79
C THR A 74 -11.08 -0.14 -4.75
N SER A 75 -9.86 0.26 -5.09
CA SER A 75 -8.99 1.04 -4.21
C SER A 75 -9.61 2.39 -3.83
N ALA A 76 -10.21 3.09 -4.79
CA ALA A 76 -10.90 4.36 -4.54
C ALA A 76 -12.12 4.17 -3.62
N GLY A 77 -12.93 3.13 -3.86
CA GLY A 77 -14.07 2.78 -3.02
C GLY A 77 -13.66 2.43 -1.59
N LEU A 78 -12.64 1.57 -1.43
CA LEU A 78 -12.12 1.18 -0.13
C LEU A 78 -11.55 2.38 0.64
N SER A 79 -10.81 3.26 -0.05
CA SER A 79 -10.30 4.49 0.55
C SER A 79 -11.42 5.44 0.99
N GLY A 80 -12.52 5.49 0.23
CA GLY A 80 -13.72 6.26 0.60
C GLY A 80 -14.37 5.70 1.88
N LEU A 81 -14.60 4.40 1.93
CA LEU A 81 -15.17 3.71 3.10
C LEU A 81 -14.30 3.87 4.35
N MET A 82 -12.97 3.76 4.22
CA MET A 82 -12.06 3.99 5.33
C MET A 82 -12.22 5.41 5.91
N ARG A 83 -12.31 6.43 5.05
CA ARG A 83 -12.53 7.81 5.49
C ARG A 83 -13.89 8.00 6.17
N GLU A 84 -14.95 7.40 5.65
CA GLU A 84 -16.29 7.47 6.27
C GLU A 84 -16.30 6.83 7.67
N LEU A 85 -15.51 5.78 7.88
CA LEU A 85 -15.31 5.13 9.17
C LEU A 85 -14.31 5.87 10.08
N GLY A 86 -13.74 6.99 9.63
CA GLY A 86 -12.72 7.74 10.37
C GLY A 86 -11.36 7.04 10.45
N LEU A 87 -11.11 6.04 9.60
CA LEU A 87 -9.85 5.31 9.53
C LEU A 87 -8.88 6.02 8.58
N VAL A 88 -7.62 6.10 9.01
CA VAL A 88 -6.50 6.60 8.21
C VAL A 88 -5.61 5.44 7.79
N THR A 89 -5.03 5.53 6.61
CA THR A 89 -4.05 4.54 6.15
C THR A 89 -2.74 4.71 6.92
N ARG A 90 -1.95 3.62 7.02
CA ARG A 90 -0.62 3.67 7.65
C ARG A 90 0.30 4.70 6.99
N LYS A 91 0.23 4.83 5.67
CA LYS A 91 1.00 5.82 4.91
C LYS A 91 0.64 7.26 5.31
N GLU A 92 -0.66 7.55 5.41
CA GLU A 92 -1.14 8.87 5.85
C GLU A 92 -0.71 9.17 7.29
N TRP A 93 -0.70 8.16 8.17
CA TRP A 93 -0.20 8.28 9.54
C TRP A 93 1.31 8.60 9.59
N GLU A 94 2.13 7.84 8.87
CA GLU A 94 3.59 8.05 8.81
C GLU A 94 3.94 9.44 8.24
N GLU A 95 3.18 9.89 7.24
CA GLU A 95 3.36 11.22 6.68
C GLU A 95 3.03 12.33 7.70
N LEU A 96 1.98 12.12 8.52
CA LEU A 96 1.62 13.06 9.59
C LEU A 96 2.69 13.08 10.69
N GLU A 97 3.21 11.92 11.09
CA GLU A 97 4.28 11.78 12.07
C GLU A 97 5.56 12.50 11.60
N LEU A 98 5.92 12.32 10.33
CA LEU A 98 7.06 13.02 9.73
C LEU A 98 6.86 14.55 9.77
N ARG A 99 5.68 15.04 9.38
CA ARG A 99 5.36 16.47 9.42
C ARG A 99 5.43 17.02 10.84
N LEU A 100 4.91 16.27 11.83
CA LEU A 100 4.96 16.66 13.23
C LEU A 100 6.40 16.77 13.74
N SER A 101 7.25 15.78 13.45
CA SER A 101 8.66 15.81 13.86
C SER A 101 9.42 17.02 13.31
N GLN A 102 9.12 17.44 12.07
CA GLN A 102 9.71 18.63 11.45
C GLN A 102 9.24 19.92 12.15
N MET A 103 7.95 19.99 12.50
CA MET A 103 7.41 21.13 13.24
C MET A 103 8.03 21.23 14.63
N GLU A 104 8.14 20.12 15.37
CA GLU A 104 8.81 20.07 16.67
C GLU A 104 10.29 20.46 16.58
N HIS A 105 10.99 20.01 15.53
CA HIS A 105 12.38 20.42 15.31
C HIS A 105 12.50 21.93 15.10
N ARG A 106 11.64 22.52 14.27
CA ARG A 106 11.61 23.97 14.03
C ARG A 106 11.25 24.75 15.29
N LEU A 107 10.27 24.28 16.06
CA LEU A 107 9.91 24.89 17.34
C LEU A 107 11.09 24.88 18.30
N ARG A 108 11.80 23.75 18.43
CA ARG A 108 13.03 23.67 19.25
C ARG A 108 14.11 24.65 18.81
N LEU A 109 14.30 24.87 17.51
CA LEU A 109 15.26 25.85 17.00
C LEU A 109 14.86 27.29 17.34
N LEU A 110 13.57 27.59 17.38
CA LEU A 110 13.03 28.91 17.74
C LEU A 110 13.02 29.15 19.26
N GLU A 111 12.75 28.11 20.04
CA GLU A 111 12.66 28.16 21.50
C GLU A 111 14.01 28.12 22.19
N LYS A 112 15.07 27.63 21.53
CA LYS A 112 16.42 27.68 22.08
C LYS A 112 16.79 29.16 22.18
N PRO A 113 16.84 29.76 23.39
CA PRO A 113 17.14 31.17 23.50
C PRO A 113 18.52 31.37 22.90
N SER A 114 18.64 32.37 22.03
CA SER A 114 19.89 33.07 21.84
C SER A 114 20.35 33.52 23.22
N SER A 115 21.15 32.68 23.88
CA SER A 115 21.98 33.12 24.98
C SER A 115 23.18 33.79 24.32
N PRO A 116 23.23 35.13 24.24
CA PRO A 116 24.50 35.77 23.94
C PRO A 116 25.48 35.34 25.04
N PRO A 117 26.70 34.90 24.72
CA PRO A 117 27.72 34.72 25.75
C PRO A 117 27.87 36.07 26.44
N ALA A 118 27.49 36.15 27.72
CA ALA A 118 27.65 37.36 28.51
C ALA A 118 29.14 37.74 28.50
N PRO A 119 29.54 38.87 27.89
CA PRO A 119 30.92 39.32 28.00
C PRO A 119 31.08 39.92 29.39
N GLY A 120 31.78 39.17 30.24
CA GLY A 120 32.59 39.64 31.36
C GLY A 120 32.09 40.88 32.09
N ALA A 121 31.36 40.65 33.19
CA ALA A 121 31.44 41.54 34.35
C ALA A 121 32.87 41.48 34.92
N SER A 122 33.81 42.22 34.31
CA SER A 122 35.15 42.45 34.83
C SER A 122 35.35 43.94 35.06
N GLY A 123 35.65 44.30 36.30
CA GLY A 123 36.37 45.54 36.60
C GLY A 123 35.53 46.75 37.01
N ARG A 124 34.86 46.68 38.15
CA ARG A 124 34.65 47.89 38.98
C ARG A 124 34.62 47.51 40.45
N ARG A 125 35.79 47.55 41.09
CA ARG A 125 35.97 47.74 42.54
C ARG A 125 37.47 47.89 42.85
N ASP A 126 37.94 49.12 42.72
CA ASP A 126 39.07 49.69 43.44
C ASP A 126 38.56 51.12 43.79
N ARG A 127 38.14 51.48 45.01
CA ARG A 127 38.61 51.27 46.39
C ARG A 127 39.85 52.10 46.75
N SER A 128 39.69 53.43 46.78
CA SER A 128 40.18 54.29 47.88
C SER A 128 39.68 55.72 47.74
#